data_AF-A0A6G7J193-F1
#
_entry.id   AF-A0A6G7J193-F1
#
_cell.length_a   1.000
_cell.length_b   1.000
_cell.length_c   1.000
_cell.angle_alpha   90.00
_cell.angle_beta   90.00
_cell.angle_gamma   90.00
#
_symmetry.space_group_name_H-M   'P 1'
#
loop_
_entity.id
_entity.type
_entity.pdbx_description
1 polymer ?
#
loop_
_entity_poly.entity_id
_entity_poly.type
_entity_poly.pdbx_seq_one_letter_code
_entity_poly.pdbx_strand_id
1 'polypeptide(L)' 'MHYFEGHWGGMHIIWWIIWLVLLVWIFFIPYDVPYQKSSNEDPMQILKKRFAKGEITKEEYEDSKKTLETDK' A
#
# COMPACT_ATOMS: atom_id res chain seq x y z
N MET A 1 -10.82 -42.63 23.18
CA MET A 1 -11.10 -41.32 23.78
C MET A 1 -10.01 -41.03 24.82
N HIS A 2 -8.78 -40.75 24.38
CA HIS A 2 -7.69 -40.42 25.30
C HIS A 2 -7.55 -38.89 25.34
N TYR A 3 -8.07 -38.34 26.43
CA TYR A 3 -7.88 -36.95 26.82
C TYR A 3 -6.67 -36.89 27.76
N PHE A 4 -5.91 -35.80 27.67
CA PHE A 4 -4.91 -35.34 28.66
C PHE A 4 -3.49 -35.95 28.63
N GLU A 5 -2.73 -35.72 27.57
CA GLU A 5 -1.27 -35.60 27.69
C GLU A 5 -0.74 -34.55 26.70
N GLY A 6 -0.77 -33.27 27.08
CA GLY A 6 -0.32 -32.20 26.16
C GLY A 6 0.09 -30.89 26.80
N HIS A 7 0.26 -30.82 28.12
CA HIS A 7 0.49 -29.56 28.83
C HIS A 7 1.90 -28.98 28.67
N TRP A 8 2.83 -29.68 28.00
CA TRP A 8 4.15 -29.14 27.64
C TRP A 8 4.28 -28.81 26.14
N GLY A 9 3.53 -29.48 25.26
CA GLY A 9 3.53 -29.23 23.81
C GLY A 9 2.47 -28.22 23.35
N GLY A 10 1.36 -28.12 24.09
CA GLY A 10 0.23 -27.24 23.73
C GLY A 10 0.56 -25.75 23.81
N MET A 11 1.32 -25.32 24.82
CA MET A 11 1.70 -23.91 24.98
C MET A 11 2.61 -23.41 23.85
N HIS A 12 3.54 -24.24 23.37
CA HIS A 12 4.37 -23.90 22.22
C HIS A 12 3.58 -23.87 20.91
N ILE A 13 2.67 -24.82 20.70
CA ILE A 13 1.83 -24.86 19.49
C ILE A 13 0.89 -23.65 19.44
N ILE A 14 0.30 -23.26 20.57
CA ILE A 14 -0.54 -22.06 20.66
C ILE A 14 0.26 -20.81 20.27
N TRP A 15 1.51 -20.70 20.73
CA TRP A 15 2.40 -19.59 20.35
C TRP A 15 2.67 -19.55 18.84
N TRP A 16 2.94 -20.69 18.22
CA TRP A 16 3.12 -20.81 16.77
C TRP A 16 1.84 -20.47 15.98
N ILE A 17 0.68 -20.87 16.48
CA ILE A 17 -0.62 -20.55 15.87
C ILE A 17 -0.86 -19.04 15.87
N ILE A 18 -0.53 -18.34 16.96
CA ILE A 18 -0.65 -16.87 17.04
C ILE A 18 0.21 -16.20 15.96
N TRP A 19 1.47 -16.64 15.80
CA TRP A 19 2.36 -16.13 14.75
C TRP A 19 1.83 -16.40 13.34
N LEU A 20 1.30 -17.60 13.09
CA LEU A 20 0.73 -17.97 11.81
C LEU A 20 -0.50 -17.11 11.48
N VAL A 21 -1.38 -16.89 12.47
CA VAL A 21 -2.55 -16.02 12.31
C VAL A 21 -2.13 -14.58 12.04
N LEU A 22 -1.13 -14.03 12.74
CA LEU A 22 -0.60 -12.70 12.45
C LEU A 22 -0.02 -12.58 11.04
N LEU A 23 0.67 -13.61 10.57
CA LEU A 23 1.24 -13.65 9.22
C LEU A 23 0.13 -13.68 8.16
N VAL A 24 -0.93 -14.45 8.36
CA VAL A 24 -2.08 -14.42 7.45
C VAL A 24 -2.79 -13.07 7.54
N TRP A 25 -2.96 -12.52 8.74
CA TRP A 25 -3.60 -11.22 8.96
C TRP A 25 -2.87 -10.11 8.19
N ILE A 26 -1.53 -10.07 8.19
CA ILE A 26 -0.79 -9.02 7.47
C ILE A 26 -1.01 -9.05 5.96
N PHE A 27 -1.29 -10.23 5.37
CA PHE A 27 -1.66 -10.36 3.96
C PHE A 27 -3.11 -9.97 3.69
N PHE A 28 -4.01 -10.14 4.67
CA PHE A 28 -5.42 -9.79 4.54
C PHE A 28 -5.73 -8.33 4.91
N ILE A 29 -4.81 -7.62 5.58
CA ILE A 29 -4.93 -6.17 5.67
C ILE A 29 -4.78 -5.64 4.24
N PRO A 30 -5.82 -5.00 3.66
CA PRO A 30 -5.61 -4.15 2.51
C PRO A 30 -4.78 -2.98 3.03
N TYR A 31 -3.48 -3.18 3.10
CA TYR A 31 -2.57 -2.05 3.09
C TYR A 31 -2.85 -1.44 1.72
N ASP A 32 -3.71 -0.43 1.72
CA ASP A 32 -3.56 0.68 0.81
C ASP A 32 -2.13 1.12 1.08
N VAL A 33 -1.21 0.59 0.28
CA VAL A 33 0.19 0.93 0.33
C VAL A 33 0.25 2.22 -0.47
N PRO A 34 0.17 3.44 0.14
CA PRO A 34 0.50 4.65 -0.59
C PRO A 34 2.00 4.68 -0.94
N TYR A 35 2.75 3.63 -0.61
CA TYR A 35 4.16 3.45 -0.91
C TYR A 35 4.46 3.12 -2.37
N GLN A 36 3.46 3.14 -3.26
CA GLN A 36 3.69 3.06 -4.71
C GLN A 36 3.84 4.44 -5.38
N LYS A 37 4.38 5.44 -4.69
CA LYS A 37 4.55 6.78 -5.29
C LYS A 37 5.82 7.53 -4.89
N SER A 38 6.93 6.83 -4.64
CA SER A 38 8.20 7.50 -4.33
C SER A 38 9.42 6.97 -5.08
N SER A 39 9.32 6.65 -6.37
CA SER A 39 10.56 6.45 -7.16
C SER A 39 10.56 7.06 -8.55
N ASN A 40 9.43 7.55 -9.04
CA ASN A 40 9.37 8.43 -10.20
C ASN A 40 8.21 9.35 -9.93
N GLU A 41 8.46 10.55 -9.38
CA GLU A 41 7.45 11.60 -9.44
C GLU A 41 7.29 11.96 -10.91
N ASP A 42 6.50 11.14 -11.60
CA ASP A 42 6.10 11.36 -12.97
C ASP A 42 5.55 12.80 -13.02
N PRO A 43 6.07 13.66 -13.89
CA PRO A 43 5.73 15.07 -13.91
C PRO A 43 4.20 15.30 -14.02
N MET A 44 3.44 14.32 -14.53
CA MET A 44 1.98 14.31 -14.52
C MET A 44 1.37 14.28 -13.11
N GLN A 45 2.00 13.58 -12.16
CA GLN A 45 1.53 13.48 -10.77
C GLN A 45 1.76 14.78 -10.00
N ILE A 46 2.88 15.46 -10.25
CA ILE A 46 3.15 16.79 -9.70
C ILE A 46 2.13 17.79 -10.26
N LEU A 47 1.89 17.75 -11.58
CA LEU A 47 0.91 18.59 -12.26
C LEU A 47 -0.51 18.37 -11.71
N LYS A 48 -0.93 17.11 -11.56
CA LYS A 48 -2.24 16.74 -10.99
C LYS A 48 -2.40 17.22 -9.54
N LYS A 49 -1.32 17.17 -8.74
CA LYS A 49 -1.34 17.64 -7.35
C LYS A 49 -1.51 19.17 -7.27
N ARG A 50 -0.87 19.93 -8.16
CA ARG A 50 -1.02 21.40 -8.25
C ARG A 50 -2.41 21.81 -8.73
N PHE A 51 -2.97 21.07 -9.70
CA PHE A 51 -4.35 21.28 -10.15
C PHE A 51 -5.37 21.00 -9.04
N ALA A 52 -5.21 19.90 -8.30
CA ALA A 52 -6.08 19.56 -7.17
C ALA A 52 -6.02 20.58 -6.02
N LYS A 53 -4.88 21.26 -5.87
CA LYS A 53 -4.73 22.38 -4.92
C LYS A 53 -5.30 23.70 -5.43
N GLY A 54 -5.69 23.79 -6.69
CA GLY A 54 -6.13 25.04 -7.32
C GLY A 54 -5.01 26.04 -7.59
N GLU A 55 -3.74 25.59 -7.58
CA GLU A 55 -2.57 26.45 -7.86
C GLU A 55 -2.42 26.74 -9.35
N ILE A 56 -3.05 25.94 -10.21
CA ILE A 56 -3.03 26.10 -11.68
C ILE A 56 -4.45 26.00 -12.23
N THR A 57 -4.69 26.72 -13.31
CA THR A 57 -5.97 26.69 -14.02
C THR A 57 -6.09 25.43 -14.90
N LYS A 58 -7.32 25.14 -15.36
CA LYS A 58 -7.55 24.02 -16.27
C LYS A 58 -6.76 24.17 -17.58
N GLU A 59 -6.63 25.38 -18.09
CA GLU A 59 -5.89 25.66 -19.33
C GLU A 59 -4.40 25.36 -19.17
N GLU A 60 -3.78 25.84 -18.09
CA GLU A 60 -2.37 25.56 -17.79
C GLU A 60 -2.10 24.07 -17.53
N TYR A 61 -3.07 23.36 -16.95
CA TYR A 61 -3.01 21.92 -16.77
C TYR A 61 -3.00 21.18 -18.11
N GLU A 62 -3.89 21.55 -19.05
CA GLU A 62 -3.97 20.89 -20.35
C GLU A 62 -2.74 21.16 -21.24
N ASP A 63 -2.19 22.37 -21.19
CA ASP A 63 -0.97 22.73 -21.91
C ASP A 63 0.26 21.97 -21.39
N SER A 64 0.45 21.96 -20.07
CA SER A 64 1.53 21.23 -19.41
C SER A 64 1.42 19.72 -19.65
N LYS A 65 0.19 19.18 -19.62
CA LYS A 65 -0.07 17.77 -19.90
C LYS A 65 0.36 17.39 -21.33
N LYS A 66 -0.02 18.18 -22.34
CA LYS A 66 0.36 17.92 -23.74
C LYS A 66 1.87 17.99 -23.97
N THR A 67 2.53 18.94 -23.32
CA THR A 67 3.99 19.09 -23.37
C THR A 67 4.68 17.83 -22.82
N LEU A 68 4.23 17.36 -21.66
CA LEU A 68 4.78 16.14 -21.03
C LEU A 68 4.45 14.85 -21.79
N GLU A 69 3.34 14.80 -22.52
CA GLU A 69 2.98 13.66 -23.38
C GLU A 69 3.79 13.63 -24.69
N THR A 70 4.30 14.77 -25.15
CA THR A 70 5.07 14.89 -26.41
C THR A 70 6.56 14.59 -26.22
N ASP A 71 7.10 14.77 -25.01
CA ASP A 71 8.53 14.59 -24.69
C ASP A 71 8.94 13.12 -24.42
N LYS A 72 8.01 12.16 -24.59
CA LYS A 72 8.19 10.73 -24.33
C LYS A 72 8.26 9.90 -25.59
#